data_AF-G5JT67-F1
#
_entry.id   AF-G5JT67-F1
#
_cell.length_a   1.000
_cell.length_b   1.000
_cell.length_c   1.000
_cell.angle_alpha   90.00
_cell.angle_beta   90.00
_cell.angle_gamma   90.00
#
_symmetry.space_group_name_H-M   'P 1'
#
loop_
_entity.id
_entity.type
_entity.pdbx_description
1 polymer ?
#
loop_
_entity_poly.entity_id
_entity_poly.type
_entity_poly.pdbx_seq_one_letter_code
_entity_poly.pdbx_strand_id
1 'polypeptide(L)'
;METFKQELRNQHLFQNPTILGIAQDNPLTTSTEHCRYDVCLILNDTTTSAKFPLKYGEFPEGKFAVFQLKHTAEAIADWYSQLNILIQQFKLKPRSSPIIERYQDKLMKNGYCEMLLPIE
;
A
#
# COMPACT_ATOMS: atom_id res chain seq x y z
N MET A 1 -10.00 8.77 0.09
CA MET A 1 -9.75 8.03 -1.17
C MET A 1 -10.40 8.69 -2.39
N GLU A 2 -11.71 8.96 -2.38
CA GLU A 2 -12.38 9.54 -3.57
C GLU A 2 -11.87 10.94 -3.95
N THR A 3 -11.67 11.83 -2.97
CA THR A 3 -11.04 13.15 -3.22
C THR A 3 -9.64 13.03 -3.82
N PHE A 4 -8.84 12.05 -3.39
CA PHE A 4 -7.50 11.80 -3.91
C PHE A 4 -7.56 11.33 -5.37
N LYS A 5 -8.41 10.35 -5.70
CA LYS A 5 -8.62 9.91 -7.08
C LYS A 5 -9.13 11.04 -7.97
N GLN A 6 -10.03 11.88 -7.46
CA GLN A 6 -10.54 13.03 -8.19
C GLN A 6 -9.42 14.03 -8.50
N GLU A 7 -8.55 14.32 -7.54
CA GLU A 7 -7.41 15.22 -7.75
C GLU A 7 -6.41 14.66 -8.77
N LEU A 8 -6.09 13.36 -8.69
CA LEU A 8 -5.25 12.70 -9.69
C LEU A 8 -5.85 12.78 -11.10
N ARG A 9 -7.18 12.66 -11.25
CA ARG A 9 -7.86 12.81 -12.55
C ARG A 9 -7.81 14.25 -13.06
N ASN A 10 -8.06 15.24 -12.19
CA ASN A 10 -7.98 16.67 -12.56
C ASN A 10 -6.59 17.04 -13.08
N GLN A 11 -5.55 16.42 -12.53
CA GLN A 11 -4.16 16.62 -12.95
C GLN A 11 -3.72 15.65 -14.06
N HIS A 12 -4.61 14.82 -14.61
CA HIS A 12 -4.34 13.83 -15.66
C HIS A 12 -3.31 12.74 -15.28
N LEU A 13 -3.11 12.51 -13.98
CA LEU A 13 -2.16 11.55 -13.41
C LEU A 13 -2.75 10.14 -13.25
N PHE A 14 -4.08 9.98 -13.34
CA PHE A 14 -4.77 8.73 -13.07
C PHE A 14 -4.86 7.80 -14.30
N GLN A 15 -3.72 7.44 -14.90
CA GLN A 15 -3.63 6.55 -16.05
C GLN A 15 -2.88 5.26 -15.68
N ASN A 16 -3.58 4.11 -15.70
CA ASN A 16 -3.07 2.81 -15.22
C ASN A 16 -2.35 2.89 -13.86
N PRO A 17 -3.03 3.44 -12.83
CA PRO A 17 -2.38 3.78 -11.57
C PRO A 17 -1.93 2.53 -10.81
N THR A 18 -0.78 2.65 -10.14
CA THR A 18 -0.46 1.82 -9.00
C THR A 18 -0.65 2.65 -7.75
N ILE A 19 -1.67 2.32 -6.97
CA ILE A 19 -1.97 2.99 -5.70
C ILE A 19 -1.35 2.22 -4.56
N LEU A 20 -0.81 2.95 -3.59
CA LEU A 20 -0.31 2.41 -2.34
C LEU A 20 -1.19 2.88 -1.19
N GLY A 21 -1.56 1.95 -0.31
CA GLY A 21 -2.04 2.24 1.04
C GLY A 21 -0.92 1.91 2.02
N ILE A 22 -0.50 2.89 2.83
CA ILE A 22 0.58 2.70 3.80
C ILE A 22 0.01 2.91 5.20
N ALA A 23 -0.07 1.83 5.97
CA ALA A 23 -0.53 1.87 7.36
C ALA A 23 0.61 2.35 8.26
N GLN A 24 0.60 3.64 8.63
CA GLN A 24 1.71 4.26 9.36
C GLN A 24 1.74 3.89 10.84
N ASP A 25 0.62 3.43 11.37
CA ASP A 25 0.45 3.11 12.79
C ASP A 25 -0.02 1.66 12.98
N ASN A 26 0.26 1.09 14.16
CA ASN A 26 -0.19 -0.25 14.51
C ASN A 26 -1.61 -0.20 15.08
N PRO A 27 -2.63 -0.78 14.41
CA PRO A 27 -4.02 -0.71 14.87
C PRO A 27 -4.29 -1.48 16.18
N LEU A 28 -3.35 -2.33 16.64
CA LEU A 28 -3.46 -3.00 17.94
C LEU A 28 -3.06 -2.10 19.11
N THR A 29 -2.30 -1.03 18.86
CA THR A 29 -1.79 -0.12 19.89
C THR A 29 -2.23 1.33 19.70
N THR A 30 -2.69 1.68 18.49
CA THR A 30 -3.18 3.02 18.13
C THR A 30 -4.68 2.93 17.93
N SER A 31 -5.45 3.81 18.57
CA SER A 31 -6.90 3.83 18.40
C SER A 31 -7.29 4.22 16.97
N THR A 32 -8.48 3.78 16.55
CA THR A 32 -8.95 3.91 15.17
C THR A 32 -8.93 5.34 14.64
N GLU A 33 -9.22 6.32 15.49
CA GLU A 33 -9.25 7.75 15.16
C GLU A 33 -7.86 8.38 15.03
N HIS A 34 -6.83 7.71 15.54
CA HIS A 34 -5.44 8.15 15.46
C HIS A 34 -4.60 7.35 14.46
N CYS A 35 -5.12 6.25 13.91
CA CYS A 35 -4.43 5.50 12.87
C CYS A 35 -4.31 6.35 11.61
N ARG A 36 -3.07 6.62 11.19
CA ARG A 36 -2.77 7.38 9.98
C ARG A 36 -2.53 6.42 8.82
N TYR A 37 -3.03 6.85 7.66
CA TYR A 37 -2.86 6.13 6.41
C TYR A 37 -2.44 7.11 5.32
N ASP A 38 -1.35 6.79 4.63
CA ASP A 38 -1.02 7.48 3.39
C ASP A 38 -1.63 6.73 2.22
N VAL A 39 -2.19 7.49 1.28
CA VAL A 39 -2.62 6.99 -0.02
C VAL A 39 -1.76 7.66 -1.08
N CYS A 40 -0.98 6.85 -1.79
CA CYS A 40 -0.01 7.35 -2.75
C CYS A 40 -0.30 6.83 -4.15
N LEU A 41 0.07 7.59 -5.18
CA LEU A 41 0.19 7.13 -6.56
C LEU A 41 1.69 6.93 -6.83
N ILE A 42 2.08 5.77 -7.35
CA ILE A 42 3.44 5.59 -7.88
C ILE A 42 3.55 6.35 -9.20
N LEU A 43 4.52 7.26 -9.28
CA LEU A 43 4.94 7.90 -10.51
C LEU A 43 6.08 7.10 -11.13
N ASN A 44 5.94 6.72 -12.41
CA ASN A 44 6.95 5.92 -13.12
C ASN A 44 8.06 6.77 -13.75
N ASP A 45 7.97 8.09 -13.61
CA ASP A 45 8.97 9.03 -14.08
C ASP A 45 9.15 10.17 -13.06
N THR A 46 10.33 10.79 -13.08
CA THR A 46 10.71 11.89 -12.19
C THR A 46 10.33 13.27 -12.75
N THR A 47 9.76 13.32 -13.95
CA THR A 47 9.44 14.56 -14.67
C THR A 47 8.00 15.03 -14.43
N THR A 48 7.14 14.12 -13.99
CA THR A 48 5.73 14.37 -13.71
C THR A 48 5.59 15.25 -12.48
N SER A 49 4.93 16.40 -12.65
CA SER A 49 4.65 17.40 -11.61
C SER A 49 3.21 17.32 -11.08
N ALA A 50 3.02 16.82 -9.87
CA ALA A 50 1.81 16.88 -9.07
C ALA A 50 1.77 18.24 -8.37
N LYS A 51 0.64 18.92 -8.49
CA LYS A 51 0.39 20.22 -7.87
C LYS A 51 -0.35 20.03 -6.55
N PHE A 52 -0.27 21.05 -5.68
CA PHE A 52 -1.10 21.15 -4.49
C PHE A 52 -2.56 20.79 -4.82
N PRO A 53 -3.27 20.00 -3.98
CA PRO A 53 -2.93 19.60 -2.61
C PRO A 53 -2.08 18.31 -2.50
N LEU A 54 -1.64 17.74 -3.61
CA LEU A 54 -0.80 16.54 -3.60
C LEU A 54 0.60 16.88 -3.09
N LYS A 55 1.19 15.94 -2.33
CA LYS A 55 2.55 16.02 -1.83
C LYS A 55 3.39 14.90 -2.44
N TYR A 56 4.68 15.16 -2.56
CA TYR A 56 5.66 14.16 -2.94
C TYR A 56 6.25 13.48 -1.73
N GLY A 57 6.58 12.20 -1.93
CA GLY A 57 7.39 11.41 -1.02
C GLY A 57 8.23 10.45 -1.83
N GLU A 58 9.29 9.96 -1.21
CA GLU A 58 10.11 8.90 -1.77
C GLU A 58 9.60 7.56 -1.25
N PHE A 59 9.52 6.58 -2.15
CA PHE A 59 9.18 5.22 -1.77
C PHE A 59 10.44 4.54 -1.21
N PRO A 60 10.38 3.96 0.00
CA PRO A 60 11.57 3.44 0.66
C PRO A 60 12.17 2.26 -0.10
N GLU A 61 13.48 2.34 -0.36
CA GLU A 61 14.23 1.23 -0.93
C GLU A 61 14.29 0.02 0.00
N GLY A 62 14.57 -1.14 -0.57
CA GLY A 62 14.81 -2.38 0.15
C GLY A 62 13.97 -3.55 -0.33
N LYS A 63 14.02 -4.64 0.43
CA LYS A 63 13.37 -5.90 0.09
C LYS A 63 11.99 -5.96 0.72
N PHE A 64 11.07 -6.58 0.00
CA PHE A 64 9.72 -6.84 0.45
C PHE A 64 9.35 -8.28 0.15
N ALA A 65 8.74 -8.98 1.11
CA ALA A 65 7.98 -10.19 0.84
C ALA A 65 6.60 -9.77 0.30
N VAL A 66 6.23 -10.23 -0.89
CA VAL A 66 5.02 -9.82 -1.59
C VAL A 66 4.01 -10.96 -1.57
N PHE A 67 2.82 -10.69 -1.03
CA PHE A 67 1.72 -11.64 -0.95
C PHE A 67 0.56 -11.16 -1.83
N GLN A 68 0.25 -11.89 -2.90
CA GLN A 68 -0.95 -11.61 -3.70
C GLN A 68 -2.15 -12.30 -3.07
N LEU A 69 -3.24 -11.55 -2.87
CA LEU A 69 -4.47 -12.05 -2.26
C LEU A 69 -5.71 -11.45 -2.92
N LYS A 70 -6.87 -12.08 -2.68
CA LYS A 70 -8.15 -11.55 -3.18
C LYS A 70 -8.40 -10.19 -2.56
N HIS A 71 -8.84 -9.22 -3.35
CA HIS A 71 -9.15 -7.88 -2.89
C HIS A 71 -10.53 -7.84 -2.20
N THR A 72 -10.63 -8.50 -1.04
CA THR A 72 -11.80 -8.46 -0.16
C THR A 72 -11.37 -8.21 1.28
N ALA A 73 -12.25 -7.63 2.08
CA ALA A 73 -11.97 -7.31 3.48
C ALA A 73 -11.61 -8.58 4.28
N GLU A 74 -12.28 -9.69 3.99
CA GLU A 74 -12.06 -10.99 4.64
C GLU A 74 -10.67 -11.53 4.32
N ALA A 75 -10.28 -11.57 3.05
CA ALA A 75 -8.97 -12.09 2.65
C ALA A 75 -7.81 -11.25 3.21
N ILE A 76 -7.99 -9.93 3.29
CA ILE A 76 -7.01 -9.02 3.92
C ILE A 76 -6.93 -9.29 5.43
N ALA A 77 -8.07 -9.36 6.11
CA ALA A 77 -8.12 -9.65 7.55
C ALA A 77 -7.51 -11.03 7.89
N ASP A 78 -7.83 -12.04 7.09
CA ASP A 78 -7.28 -13.39 7.22
C ASP A 78 -5.75 -13.36 7.06
N TRP A 79 -5.24 -12.64 6.08
CA TRP A 79 -3.79 -12.50 5.88
C TRP A 79 -3.11 -11.85 7.09
N TYR A 80 -3.66 -10.76 7.62
CA TYR A 80 -3.15 -10.13 8.84
C TYR A 80 -3.16 -11.11 10.03
N SER A 81 -4.22 -11.91 10.19
CA SER A 81 -4.33 -12.90 11.27
C SER A 81 -3.25 -14.00 11.15
N GLN A 82 -2.85 -14.34 9.93
CA GLN A 82 -1.86 -15.39 9.63
C GLN A 82 -0.43 -14.86 9.50
N LEU A 83 -0.21 -13.54 9.57
CA LEU A 83 1.07 -12.91 9.28
C LEU A 83 2.24 -13.52 10.08
N ASN A 84 2.04 -13.77 11.37
CA ASN A 84 3.07 -14.38 12.23
C ASN A 84 3.44 -15.81 11.78
N ILE A 85 2.47 -16.59 11.33
CA ILE A 85 2.69 -17.96 10.81
C ILE A 85 3.49 -17.88 9.51
N LEU A 86 3.10 -16.98 8.60
CA LEU A 86 3.78 -16.77 7.33
C LEU A 86 5.24 -16.33 7.53
N ILE A 87 5.49 -15.39 8.46
CA ILE A 87 6.85 -14.95 8.82
C ILE A 87 7.72 -16.14 9.26
N GLN A 88 7.20 -17.00 10.14
CA GLN A 88 7.93 -18.17 10.62
C GLN A 88 8.15 -19.21 9.52
N GLN A 89 7.11 -19.53 8.75
CA GLN A 89 7.14 -20.53 7.68
C GLN A 89 8.18 -20.18 6.61
N PHE A 90 8.21 -18.91 6.19
CA PHE A 90 9.12 -18.44 5.14
C PHE A 90 10.45 -17.89 5.70
N LYS A 91 10.66 -17.98 7.02
CA LYS A 91 11.87 -17.48 7.71
C LYS A 91 12.18 -16.02 7.37
N LEU A 92 11.13 -15.20 7.30
CA LEU A 92 11.24 -13.78 6.99
C LEU A 92 11.79 -13.01 8.19
N LYS A 93 12.52 -11.93 7.92
CA LYS A 93 12.99 -10.98 8.93
C LYS A 93 12.35 -9.62 8.68
N PRO A 94 11.18 -9.33 9.27
CA PRO A 94 10.51 -8.04 9.07
C PRO A 94 11.34 -6.90 9.66
N ARG A 95 11.41 -5.78 8.94
CA ARG A 95 12.00 -4.53 9.46
C ARG A 95 10.90 -3.60 10.00
N SER A 96 11.28 -2.61 10.80
CA SER A 96 10.36 -1.66 11.47
C SER A 96 9.64 -0.67 10.54
N SER A 97 9.55 -0.96 9.25
CA SER A 97 8.82 -0.15 8.27
C SER A 97 7.36 -0.59 8.17
N PRO A 98 6.43 0.32 7.81
CA PRO A 98 5.02 -0.03 7.67
C PRO A 98 4.78 -1.05 6.56
N ILE A 99 3.76 -1.90 6.75
CA ILE A 99 3.23 -2.78 5.69
C ILE A 99 2.55 -1.90 4.64
N ILE A 100 2.73 -2.28 3.37
CA ILE A 100 2.20 -1.52 2.24
C ILE A 100 1.20 -2.39 1.47
N GLU A 101 0.02 -1.86 1.26
CA GLU A 101 -1.00 -2.40 0.38
C GLU A 101 -0.77 -1.84 -1.02
N ARG A 102 -0.61 -2.70 -2.02
CA ARG A 102 -0.37 -2.30 -3.41
C ARG A 102 -1.53 -2.70 -4.30
N TYR A 103 -2.13 -1.70 -4.93
CA TYR A 103 -3.30 -1.80 -5.79
C TYR A 103 -2.91 -1.41 -7.22
N GLN A 104 -2.43 -2.38 -7.98
CA GLN A 104 -2.17 -2.21 -9.41
C GLN A 104 -3.48 -2.35 -10.19
N ASP A 105 -3.77 -1.42 -11.10
CA ASP A 105 -5.00 -1.43 -11.91
C ASP A 105 -5.28 -2.79 -12.58
N LYS A 106 -4.24 -3.46 -13.10
CA LYS A 106 -4.36 -4.81 -13.70
C LYS A 106 -4.79 -5.88 -12.69
N LEU A 107 -4.24 -5.88 -11.48
CA LEU A 107 -4.59 -6.86 -10.45
C LEU A 107 -5.99 -6.59 -9.89
N MET A 108 -6.31 -5.31 -9.68
CA MET A 108 -7.62 -4.86 -9.20
C MET A 108 -8.74 -5.29 -10.15
N LYS A 109 -8.55 -5.14 -11.46
CA LYS A 109 -9.49 -5.62 -12.49
C LYS A 109 -9.72 -7.13 -12.44
N ASN A 110 -8.74 -7.88 -11.94
CA ASN A 110 -8.83 -9.32 -11.75
C ASN A 110 -9.27 -9.72 -10.32
N GLY A 111 -9.61 -8.75 -9.47
CA GLY A 111 -10.06 -9.01 -8.09
C GLY A 111 -8.94 -9.33 -7.10
N TYR A 112 -7.70 -8.90 -7.37
CA TYR A 112 -6.53 -9.13 -6.52
C TYR A 112 -5.86 -7.82 -6.07
N CYS A 113 -5.19 -7.87 -4.92
CA CYS A 113 -4.24 -6.87 -4.45
C CYS A 113 -2.99 -7.57 -3.90
N GLU A 114 -1.97 -6.78 -3.55
CA GLU A 114 -0.73 -7.29 -2.96
C GLU A 114 -0.46 -6.64 -1.60
N MET A 115 -0.02 -7.45 -0.64
CA MET A 115 0.51 -7.00 0.65
C MET A 115 2.03 -7.11 0.63
N LEU A 116 2.72 -6.00 0.86
CA LEU A 116 4.17 -5.89 0.86
C LEU A 116 4.63 -5.79 2.31
N LEU A 117 5.24 -6.87 2.82
CA LEU A 117 5.89 -6.90 4.12
C LEU A 117 7.36 -6.50 3.96
N PRO A 118 7.82 -5.37 4.53
CA PRO A 118 9.21 -4.95 4.45
C PRO A 118 10.13 -5.91 5.22
N ILE A 119 11.25 -6.34 4.61
CA ILE A 119 12.21 -7.30 5.20
C ILE A 119 13.67 -6.85 5.03
N GLU A 120 14.58 -7.48 5.79
CA GLU A 120 16.05 -7.36 5.68
C GLU A 120 16.64 -8.03 4.41
#